data_AF-A0A160VUY1-F1
#
_entry.id   AF-A0A160VUY1-F1
#
_cell.length_a   1.000
_cell.length_b   1.000
_cell.length_c   1.000
_cell.angle_alpha   90.00
_cell.angle_beta   90.00
_cell.angle_gamma   90.00
#
_symmetry.space_group_name_H-M   'P 1'
#
loop_
_entity.id
_entity.type
_entity.pdbx_description
1 polymer ?
#
loop_
_entity_poly.entity_id
_entity_poly.type
_entity_poly.pdbx_seq_one_letter_code
_entity_poly.pdbx_strand_id
1 'polypeptide(L)'
;MPTNVTAEYLAAEEEYRNAKTIPEKIRALEKMYALVPKHKGTEKLRLQIKRKLAELRKELEKQRQQRKGGGYSLAVKKEGAAQIVLVGLPNVGKSELLRALTGVDVESADYPFTTTEPIPAMMNYKDVQIQLVEVPGLLEGAALGKGMGPQLLAVIRNADAIAIVVDLSEDPIKQMEILLREFERAGIKVNKRRPRVEIRKTPSGGIVINGAENIKGDINEVMKMLREEKIHSAEITVKEPVTLEEFADALDDSLVWRKAIIIANKGDAPGSKENYEKLVRAYGEKFKIVPVSAKKRINLEAVKEALYDVADIIRVFTKSPGEEPAYPPIALKKGSTVLDVAERIHKDLVKNFRYARVWGKSVKFPGQRVGPDHVLEDGDIVEIHAR
;
A
#
# COMPACT_ATOMS: atom_id res chain seq x y z
N MET A 1 22.89 28.58 9.16
CA MET A 1 22.32 29.24 10.36
C MET A 1 21.94 28.15 11.35
N PRO A 2 22.15 28.33 12.66
CA PRO A 2 21.69 27.35 13.64
C PRO A 2 20.17 27.31 13.52
N THR A 3 19.65 26.20 13.01
CA THR A 3 18.23 25.93 13.01
C THR A 3 17.80 25.93 14.47
N ASN A 4 16.91 26.84 14.86
CA ASN A 4 16.38 26.88 16.22
C ASN A 4 15.46 25.67 16.39
N VAL A 5 16.05 24.52 16.68
CA VAL A 5 15.34 23.25 16.86
C VAL A 5 14.68 23.24 18.23
N THR A 6 13.49 22.66 18.32
CA THR A 6 12.70 22.64 19.55
C THR A 6 13.41 21.86 20.66
N ALA A 7 13.10 22.15 21.93
CA ALA A 7 13.59 21.35 23.06
C ALA A 7 13.23 19.85 22.90
N GLU A 8 12.06 19.58 22.32
CA GLU A 8 11.62 18.23 21.97
C GLU A 8 12.53 17.54 20.94
N TYR A 9 13.05 18.29 19.97
CA TYR A 9 14.00 17.77 18.99
C TYR A 9 15.34 17.41 19.65
N LEU A 10 15.84 18.26 20.54
CA LEU A 10 17.09 18.01 21.27
C LEU A 10 16.97 16.74 22.13
N ALA A 11 15.83 16.55 22.79
CA ALA A 11 15.55 15.31 23.53
C ALA A 11 15.52 14.08 22.61
N ALA A 12 14.91 14.20 21.42
CA ALA A 12 14.92 13.11 20.43
C ALA A 12 16.32 12.81 19.87
N GLU A 13 17.17 13.83 19.73
CA GLU A 13 18.56 13.67 19.33
C GLU A 13 19.39 12.97 20.42
N GLU A 14 19.17 13.30 21.69
CA GLU A 14 19.78 12.61 22.82
C GLU A 14 19.34 11.14 22.90
N GLU A 15 18.05 10.85 22.69
CA GLU A 15 17.55 9.48 22.53
C GLU A 15 18.30 8.73 21.42
N TYR A 16 18.58 9.38 20.27
CA TYR A 16 19.33 8.77 19.17
C TYR A 16 20.78 8.47 19.54
N ARG A 17 21.44 9.38 20.26
CA ARG A 17 22.83 9.17 20.72
C ARG A 17 22.93 8.03 21.73
N ASN A 18 21.93 7.88 22.58
CA ASN A 18 21.89 6.84 23.62
C ASN A 18 21.36 5.49 23.13
N ALA A 19 20.76 5.44 21.94
CA ALA A 19 20.21 4.22 21.34
C ALA A 19 21.30 3.18 21.04
N LYS A 20 21.14 1.97 21.59
CA LYS A 20 22.09 0.86 21.47
C LYS A 20 21.72 -0.11 20.35
N THR A 21 20.43 -0.25 20.06
CA THR A 21 19.94 -1.17 19.03
C THR A 21 19.54 -0.44 17.74
N ILE A 22 19.60 -1.14 16.59
CA ILE A 22 19.13 -0.58 15.30
C ILE A 22 17.67 -0.10 15.39
N PRO A 23 16.72 -0.86 15.98
CA PRO A 23 15.36 -0.39 16.19
C PRO A 23 15.25 0.89 17.03
N GLU A 24 16.03 1.02 18.11
CA GLU A 24 16.05 2.25 18.93
C GLU A 24 16.56 3.46 18.13
N LYS A 25 17.61 3.26 17.33
CA LYS A 25 18.17 4.31 16.47
C LYS A 25 17.16 4.77 15.41
N ILE A 26 16.47 3.83 14.77
CA ILE A 26 15.38 4.14 13.82
C ILE A 26 14.31 4.97 14.51
N ARG A 27 13.82 4.54 15.68
CA ARG A 27 12.78 5.25 16.43
C ARG A 27 13.18 6.68 16.77
N ALA A 28 14.40 6.89 17.26
CA ALA A 28 14.86 8.21 17.62
C ALA A 28 14.98 9.13 16.39
N LEU A 29 15.48 8.60 15.26
CA LEU A 29 15.50 9.33 13.99
C LEU A 29 14.10 9.64 13.45
N GLU A 30 13.12 8.75 13.62
CA GLU A 30 11.73 9.00 13.23
C GLU A 30 11.11 10.12 14.07
N LYS A 31 11.40 10.14 15.38
CA LYS A 31 10.98 11.22 16.28
C LYS A 31 11.64 12.54 15.87
N MET A 32 12.94 12.53 15.63
CA MET A 32 13.67 13.70 15.12
C MET A 32 13.05 14.20 13.81
N TYR A 33 12.81 13.33 12.82
CA TYR A 33 12.24 13.69 11.51
C TYR A 33 10.86 14.35 11.62
N ALA A 34 10.01 13.84 12.52
CA ALA A 34 8.67 14.38 12.76
C ALA A 34 8.69 15.79 13.38
N LEU A 35 9.71 16.07 14.21
CA LEU A 35 9.87 17.34 14.93
C LEU A 35 10.59 18.41 14.12
N VAL A 36 11.30 18.04 13.04
CA VAL A 36 11.99 19.03 12.21
C VAL A 36 10.96 19.88 11.43
N PRO A 37 11.01 21.23 11.51
CA PRO A 37 10.16 22.11 10.73
C PRO A 37 10.22 21.84 9.23
N LYS A 38 9.14 22.08 8.50
CA LYS A 38 9.06 21.86 7.04
C LYS A 38 9.25 23.15 6.25
N HIS A 39 10.46 23.70 6.23
CA HIS A 39 10.79 24.91 5.49
C HIS A 39 12.22 24.86 4.92
N LYS A 40 12.58 25.78 4.01
CA LYS A 40 13.87 25.80 3.29
C LYS A 40 15.10 25.69 4.20
N GLY A 41 15.07 26.32 5.38
CA GLY A 41 16.19 26.27 6.35
C GLY A 41 16.46 24.90 6.99
N THR A 42 15.54 23.95 6.90
CA THR A 42 15.63 22.61 7.53
C THR A 42 15.69 21.46 6.54
N GLU A 43 15.58 21.74 5.23
CA GLU A 43 15.57 20.71 4.18
C GLU A 43 16.79 19.79 4.27
N LYS A 44 17.99 20.36 4.45
CA LYS A 44 19.22 19.58 4.58
C LYS A 44 19.20 18.63 5.78
N LEU A 45 18.69 19.09 6.93
CA LEU A 45 18.58 18.28 8.14
C LEU A 45 17.57 17.14 7.96
N ARG A 46 16.40 17.45 7.38
CA ARG A 46 15.38 16.43 7.08
C ARG A 46 15.91 15.37 6.14
N LEU A 47 16.65 15.77 5.12
CA LEU A 47 17.26 14.87 4.16
C LEU A 47 18.30 13.95 4.82
N GLN A 48 19.14 14.49 5.70
CA GLN A 48 20.12 13.72 6.47
C GLN A 48 19.45 12.67 7.37
N ILE A 49 18.37 13.04 8.06
CA ILE A 49 17.62 12.11 8.91
C ILE A 49 16.97 11.00 8.06
N LYS A 50 16.33 11.38 6.93
CA LYS A 50 15.68 10.42 6.01
C LYS A 50 16.68 9.40 5.44
N ARG A 51 17.89 9.84 5.08
CA ARG A 51 18.98 8.95 4.63
C ARG A 51 19.39 7.93 5.68
N LYS A 52 19.65 8.39 6.92
CA LYS A 52 19.98 7.48 8.04
C LYS A 52 18.85 6.49 8.32
N LEU A 53 17.59 6.91 8.18
CA LEU A 53 16.43 6.01 8.32
C LEU A 53 16.44 4.91 7.25
N ALA A 54 16.65 5.25 5.99
CA ALA A 54 16.71 4.28 4.90
C ALA A 54 17.84 3.26 5.11
N GLU A 55 19.03 3.73 5.51
CA GLU A 55 20.19 2.87 5.80
C GLU A 55 19.91 1.87 6.92
N LEU A 56 19.44 2.36 8.09
CA LEU A 56 19.16 1.50 9.24
C LEU A 56 18.00 0.53 8.99
N ARG A 57 16.97 0.94 8.23
CA ARG A 57 15.87 0.04 7.84
C ARG A 57 16.36 -1.11 6.97
N LYS A 58 17.22 -0.83 5.99
CA LYS A 58 17.86 -1.85 5.15
C LYS A 58 18.77 -2.79 5.96
N GLU A 59 19.53 -2.24 6.90
CA GLU A 59 20.38 -3.05 7.77
C GLU A 59 19.56 -3.98 8.67
N LEU A 60 18.47 -3.48 9.25
CA LEU A 60 17.53 -4.28 10.04
C LEU A 60 16.91 -5.42 9.22
N GLU A 61 16.55 -5.14 7.96
CA GLU A 61 16.00 -6.15 7.04
C GLU A 61 17.06 -7.22 6.68
N LYS A 62 18.32 -6.84 6.48
CA LYS A 62 19.43 -7.78 6.26
C LYS A 62 19.71 -8.66 7.49
N GLN A 63 19.74 -8.09 8.69
CA GLN A 63 19.89 -8.87 9.94
C GLN A 63 18.76 -9.90 10.10
N ARG A 64 17.54 -9.55 9.66
CA ARG A 64 16.40 -10.48 9.66
C ARG A 64 16.56 -11.60 8.61
N GLN A 65 17.07 -11.28 7.42
CA GLN A 65 17.31 -12.28 6.36
C GLN A 65 18.40 -13.28 6.76
N GLN A 66 19.47 -12.83 7.42
CA GLN A 66 20.54 -13.73 7.91
C GLN A 66 20.10 -14.65 9.05
N ARG A 67 19.05 -14.27 9.81
CA ARG A 67 18.45 -15.11 10.85
C ARG A 67 17.46 -16.16 10.33
N LYS A 68 17.20 -16.23 9.01
CA LYS A 68 16.28 -17.21 8.38
C LYS A 68 16.86 -18.63 8.28
N GLY A 69 17.53 -19.11 9.33
CA GLY A 69 17.83 -20.54 9.51
C GLY A 69 16.66 -21.34 10.13
N GLY A 70 15.65 -20.65 10.68
CA GLY A 70 14.44 -21.28 11.20
C GLY A 70 13.50 -20.25 11.81
N GLY A 71 12.22 -20.28 11.48
CA GLY A 71 11.19 -19.52 12.21
C GLY A 71 10.09 -18.87 11.36
N TYR A 72 8.93 -19.52 11.37
CA TYR A 72 7.57 -19.00 11.19
C TYR A 72 7.27 -18.05 10.01
N SER A 73 6.70 -18.62 8.94
CA SER A 73 5.93 -17.91 7.93
C SER A 73 4.52 -17.55 8.43
N LEU A 74 4.41 -16.67 9.43
CA LEU A 74 3.12 -16.12 9.90
C LEU A 74 2.68 -14.92 9.04
N ALA A 75 2.88 -15.01 7.72
CA ALA A 75 2.31 -14.06 6.77
C ALA A 75 0.96 -14.62 6.31
N VAL A 76 -0.13 -13.88 6.53
CA VAL A 76 -1.46 -14.27 6.04
C VAL A 76 -1.37 -14.49 4.53
N LYS A 77 -1.57 -15.75 4.11
CA LYS A 77 -1.52 -16.13 2.70
C LYS A 77 -2.64 -15.38 1.96
N LYS A 78 -2.31 -14.81 0.81
CA LYS A 78 -3.31 -14.16 -0.06
C LYS A 78 -4.27 -15.22 -0.58
N GLU A 79 -5.56 -14.93 -0.45
CA GLU A 79 -6.65 -15.75 -0.96
C GLU A 79 -7.66 -14.91 -1.72
N GLY A 80 -8.44 -15.54 -2.59
CA GLY A 80 -9.38 -14.85 -3.47
C GLY A 80 -8.71 -13.99 -4.53
N ALA A 81 -9.42 -12.96 -5.00
CA ALA A 81 -8.96 -12.08 -6.08
C ALA A 81 -8.07 -10.93 -5.60
N ALA A 82 -8.17 -10.56 -4.33
CA ALA A 82 -7.33 -9.56 -3.70
C ALA A 82 -7.33 -9.69 -2.18
N GLN A 83 -6.26 -9.22 -1.56
CA GLN A 83 -6.14 -9.03 -0.12
C GLN A 83 -6.14 -7.53 0.20
N ILE A 84 -7.13 -7.08 0.98
CA ILE A 84 -7.26 -5.70 1.46
C ILE A 84 -7.11 -5.67 2.97
N VAL A 85 -6.27 -4.79 3.48
CA VAL A 85 -6.03 -4.71 4.92
C VAL A 85 -6.82 -3.55 5.54
N LEU A 86 -7.59 -3.84 6.59
CA LEU A 86 -8.26 -2.83 7.41
C LEU A 86 -7.29 -2.28 8.45
N VAL A 87 -7.04 -0.98 8.41
CA VAL A 87 -6.13 -0.27 9.33
C VAL A 87 -6.86 0.90 9.97
N GLY A 88 -6.68 1.12 11.26
CA GLY A 88 -7.33 2.23 11.98
C GLY A 88 -6.93 2.22 13.45
N LEU A 89 -7.27 3.29 14.19
CA LEU A 89 -7.05 3.32 15.63
C LEU A 89 -7.86 2.20 16.34
N PRO A 90 -7.55 1.86 17.61
CA PRO A 90 -8.45 1.03 18.41
C PRO A 90 -9.86 1.62 18.48
N ASN A 91 -10.88 0.77 18.61
CA ASN A 91 -12.29 1.16 18.83
C ASN A 91 -12.99 1.99 17.73
N VAL A 92 -12.37 2.13 16.55
CA VAL A 92 -13.01 2.77 15.37
C VAL A 92 -14.04 1.87 14.67
N GLY A 93 -14.22 0.63 15.14
CA GLY A 93 -15.18 -0.34 14.61
C GLY A 93 -14.66 -1.21 13.45
N LYS A 94 -13.36 -1.49 13.39
CA LYS A 94 -12.76 -2.38 12.36
C LYS A 94 -13.37 -3.78 12.36
N SER A 95 -13.42 -4.46 13.51
CA SER A 95 -13.98 -5.81 13.61
C SER A 95 -15.48 -5.84 13.31
N GLU A 96 -16.23 -4.82 13.76
CA GLU A 96 -17.65 -4.69 13.45
C GLU A 96 -17.88 -4.51 11.95
N LEU A 97 -17.06 -3.68 11.30
CA LEU A 97 -17.07 -3.50 9.85
C LEU A 97 -16.70 -4.80 9.11
N LEU A 98 -15.67 -5.53 9.57
CA LEU A 98 -15.26 -6.81 8.99
C LEU A 98 -16.42 -7.83 9.03
N ARG A 99 -17.08 -7.98 10.19
CA ARG A 99 -18.27 -8.83 10.35
C ARG A 99 -19.40 -8.38 9.42
N ALA A 100 -19.68 -7.08 9.38
CA ALA A 100 -20.76 -6.53 8.56
C ALA A 100 -20.55 -6.74 7.05
N LEU A 101 -19.30 -6.73 6.58
CA LEU A 101 -18.97 -6.91 5.16
C LEU A 101 -18.91 -8.38 4.73
N THR A 102 -18.47 -9.27 5.63
CA THR A 102 -18.22 -10.69 5.33
C THR A 102 -19.36 -11.61 5.73
N GLY A 103 -20.25 -11.18 6.64
CA GLY A 103 -21.30 -12.03 7.20
C GLY A 103 -20.78 -13.14 8.12
N VAL A 104 -19.46 -13.20 8.36
CA VAL A 104 -18.85 -14.11 9.32
C VAL A 104 -19.06 -13.52 10.71
N ASP A 105 -19.73 -14.27 11.58
CA ASP A 105 -19.61 -14.04 13.02
C ASP A 105 -18.17 -14.38 13.39
N VAL A 106 -17.31 -13.36 13.38
CA VAL A 106 -16.01 -13.45 14.05
C VAL A 106 -16.38 -13.66 15.50
N GLU A 107 -16.46 -14.92 15.95
CA GLU A 107 -16.75 -15.24 17.34
C GLU A 107 -15.88 -14.32 18.19
N SER A 108 -16.55 -13.62 19.10
CA SER A 108 -15.89 -12.73 20.03
C SER A 108 -14.77 -13.54 20.68
N ALA A 109 -13.52 -13.25 20.33
CA ALA A 109 -12.43 -13.55 21.24
C ALA A 109 -12.67 -12.60 22.42
N ASP A 110 -13.56 -13.02 23.32
CA ASP A 110 -13.96 -12.35 24.55
C ASP A 110 -12.75 -12.28 25.48
N TYR A 111 -11.82 -11.39 25.15
CA TYR A 111 -10.78 -10.97 26.04
C TYR A 111 -10.44 -9.52 25.70
N PRO A 112 -10.45 -8.61 26.69
CA PRO A 112 -9.53 -7.50 26.60
C PRO A 112 -8.14 -8.12 26.35
N PHE A 113 -7.42 -7.66 25.33
CA PHE A 113 -6.03 -8.07 25.00
C PHE A 113 -5.77 -9.24 24.01
N THR A 114 -6.72 -9.75 23.20
CA THR A 114 -6.47 -10.84 22.19
C THR A 114 -5.98 -10.41 20.80
N THR A 115 -5.63 -9.15 20.60
CA THR A 115 -5.31 -8.57 19.28
C THR A 115 -3.82 -8.71 18.90
N THR A 116 -3.29 -9.93 18.90
CA THR A 116 -1.89 -10.16 18.47
C THR A 116 -1.75 -10.70 17.05
N GLU A 117 -2.80 -11.29 16.47
CA GLU A 117 -2.78 -11.88 15.12
C GLU A 117 -3.74 -11.17 14.15
N PRO A 118 -3.34 -10.95 12.87
CA PRO A 118 -4.25 -10.48 11.84
C PRO A 118 -5.40 -11.47 11.59
N ILE A 119 -6.62 -10.96 11.44
CA ILE A 119 -7.82 -11.78 11.24
C ILE A 119 -8.26 -11.67 9.76
N PRO A 120 -8.05 -12.70 8.92
CA PRO A 120 -8.60 -12.75 7.57
C PRO A 120 -10.08 -13.14 7.59
N ALA A 121 -10.87 -12.53 6.71
CA ALA A 121 -12.25 -12.93 6.44
C ALA A 121 -12.58 -12.68 4.95
N MET A 122 -13.47 -13.48 4.38
CA MET A 122 -13.80 -13.42 2.96
C MET A 122 -15.05 -12.61 2.72
N MET A 123 -14.95 -11.56 1.91
CA MET A 123 -16.06 -10.77 1.40
C MET A 123 -16.42 -11.25 0.00
N ASN A 124 -17.66 -11.66 -0.22
CA ASN A 124 -18.18 -11.88 -1.56
C ASN A 124 -18.75 -10.58 -2.13
N TYR A 125 -18.32 -10.19 -3.32
CA TYR A 125 -18.87 -9.06 -4.05
C TYR A 125 -18.75 -9.28 -5.56
N LYS A 126 -19.86 -9.10 -6.30
CA LYS A 126 -19.93 -9.33 -7.76
C LYS A 126 -19.37 -10.71 -8.16
N ASP A 127 -19.70 -11.74 -7.38
CA ASP A 127 -19.28 -13.14 -7.58
C ASP A 127 -17.77 -13.38 -7.43
N VAL A 128 -17.09 -12.45 -6.77
CA VAL A 128 -15.66 -12.51 -6.49
C VAL A 128 -15.42 -12.51 -4.99
N GLN A 129 -14.57 -13.43 -4.56
CA GLN A 129 -14.08 -13.52 -3.19
C GLN A 129 -12.91 -12.56 -2.98
N ILE A 130 -13.03 -11.63 -2.03
CA ILE A 130 -11.99 -10.66 -1.65
C ILE A 130 -11.64 -10.90 -0.18
N GLN A 131 -10.37 -11.13 0.10
CA GLN A 131 -9.87 -11.33 1.45
C GLN A 131 -9.72 -9.98 2.14
N LEU A 132 -10.47 -9.75 3.20
CA LEU A 132 -10.30 -8.62 4.11
C LEU A 132 -9.48 -9.09 5.30
N VAL A 133 -8.43 -8.35 5.67
CA VAL A 133 -7.59 -8.69 6.82
C VAL A 133 -7.65 -7.55 7.81
N GLU A 134 -8.22 -7.79 8.99
CA GLU A 134 -8.11 -6.84 10.09
C GLU A 134 -6.70 -6.93 10.68
N VAL A 135 -5.97 -5.81 10.63
CA VAL A 135 -4.69 -5.71 11.33
C VAL A 135 -4.91 -5.05 12.69
N PRO A 136 -4.68 -5.79 13.78
CA PRO A 136 -4.75 -5.21 15.10
C PRO A 136 -3.65 -4.17 15.32
N GLY A 137 -3.95 -3.16 16.13
CA GLY A 137 -2.94 -2.42 16.89
C GLY A 137 -1.71 -1.94 16.10
N LEU A 138 -1.88 -1.43 14.86
CA LEU A 138 -0.77 -0.83 14.10
C LEU A 138 0.02 0.19 14.95
N LEU A 139 -0.65 0.78 15.93
CA LEU A 139 -0.19 1.89 16.77
C LEU A 139 0.43 1.46 18.10
N GLU A 140 0.16 0.23 18.56
CA GLU A 140 0.58 -0.23 19.90
C GLU A 140 1.74 -1.24 19.84
N GLY A 141 1.97 -1.91 18.70
CA GLY A 141 2.96 -2.99 18.61
C GLY A 141 4.06 -2.82 17.55
N ALA A 142 3.83 -2.01 16.50
CA ALA A 142 4.80 -1.86 15.41
C ALA A 142 6.03 -1.02 15.81
N ALA A 143 5.84 -0.06 16.72
CA ALA A 143 6.88 0.84 17.23
C ALA A 143 7.62 0.29 18.48
N LEU A 144 7.20 -0.84 19.04
CA LEU A 144 7.54 -1.19 20.43
C LEU A 144 8.44 -2.42 20.62
N GLY A 145 8.87 -3.11 19.57
CA GLY A 145 9.75 -4.28 19.73
C GLY A 145 9.14 -5.44 20.54
N LYS A 146 7.87 -5.33 20.94
CA LYS A 146 7.09 -6.40 21.55
C LYS A 146 6.55 -7.31 20.45
N GLY A 147 7.30 -8.37 20.17
CA GLY A 147 6.83 -9.64 19.63
C GLY A 147 6.36 -9.73 18.17
N MET A 148 5.53 -8.80 17.68
CA MET A 148 4.75 -9.03 16.44
C MET A 148 4.64 -7.86 15.44
N GLY A 149 5.23 -6.71 15.73
CA GLY A 149 5.23 -5.53 14.84
C GLY A 149 5.69 -5.80 13.40
N PRO A 150 6.80 -6.53 13.17
CA PRO A 150 7.27 -6.87 11.82
C PRO A 150 6.29 -7.71 11.01
N GLN A 151 5.55 -8.62 11.65
CA GLN A 151 4.57 -9.49 11.01
C GLN A 151 3.37 -8.68 10.51
N LEU A 152 2.84 -7.77 11.34
CA LEU A 152 1.72 -6.89 10.98
C LEU A 152 2.08 -5.98 9.79
N LEU A 153 3.31 -5.43 9.80
CA LEU A 153 3.81 -4.63 8.69
C LEU A 153 3.99 -5.47 7.41
N ALA A 154 4.41 -6.73 7.52
CA ALA A 154 4.52 -7.61 6.36
C ALA A 154 3.16 -7.85 5.68
N VAL A 155 2.08 -8.00 6.45
CA VAL A 155 0.72 -8.13 5.92
C VAL A 155 0.33 -6.89 5.12
N ILE A 156 0.55 -5.69 5.66
CA ILE A 156 0.21 -4.43 4.96
C ILE A 156 1.11 -4.20 3.74
N ARG A 157 2.40 -4.50 3.86
CA ARG A 157 3.34 -4.41 2.74
C ARG A 157 2.94 -5.37 1.63
N ASN A 158 2.40 -6.54 1.93
CA ASN A 158 2.01 -7.52 0.93
C ASN A 158 0.60 -7.30 0.36
N ALA A 159 -0.28 -6.61 1.07
CA ALA A 159 -1.66 -6.33 0.64
C ALA A 159 -1.75 -5.65 -0.72
N ASP A 160 -2.86 -5.86 -1.43
CA ASP A 160 -3.13 -5.20 -2.71
C ASP A 160 -3.64 -3.77 -2.50
N ALA A 161 -4.40 -3.53 -1.43
CA ALA A 161 -4.87 -2.21 -1.04
C ALA A 161 -5.04 -2.10 0.48
N ILE A 162 -5.21 -0.86 0.95
CA ILE A 162 -5.43 -0.53 2.36
C ILE A 162 -6.80 0.15 2.50
N ALA A 163 -7.58 -0.26 3.48
CA ALA A 163 -8.80 0.44 3.88
C ALA A 163 -8.56 1.09 5.25
N ILE A 164 -8.44 2.41 5.26
CA ILE A 164 -8.21 3.19 6.46
C ILE A 164 -9.56 3.46 7.13
N VAL A 165 -9.82 2.83 8.27
CA VAL A 165 -11.06 3.02 9.04
C VAL A 165 -10.85 4.14 10.05
N VAL A 166 -11.70 5.17 9.97
CA VAL A 166 -11.72 6.29 10.90
C VAL A 166 -13.09 6.41 11.56
N ASP A 167 -13.09 6.85 12.81
CA ASP A 167 -14.30 7.07 13.59
C ASP A 167 -14.80 8.51 13.41
N LEU A 168 -16.03 8.68 12.92
CA LEU A 168 -16.67 9.98 12.76
C LEU A 168 -17.26 10.56 14.06
N SER A 169 -17.38 9.80 15.15
CA SER A 169 -17.78 10.37 16.45
C SER A 169 -16.66 11.13 17.15
N GLU A 170 -15.42 10.92 16.70
CA GLU A 170 -14.19 11.55 17.22
C GLU A 170 -13.57 12.46 16.14
N ASP A 171 -12.46 13.12 16.45
CA ASP A 171 -11.72 13.94 15.46
C ASP A 171 -11.07 13.04 14.38
N PRO A 172 -11.57 13.05 13.12
CA PRO A 172 -11.05 12.18 12.08
C PRO A 172 -9.74 12.72 11.47
N ILE A 173 -9.45 14.02 11.61
CA ILE A 173 -8.22 14.63 11.11
C ILE A 173 -7.05 14.14 11.94
N LYS A 174 -7.17 14.22 13.27
CA LYS A 174 -6.15 13.71 14.20
C LYS A 174 -5.89 12.22 14.00
N GLN A 175 -6.95 11.42 13.81
CA GLN A 175 -6.82 9.98 13.51
C GLN A 175 -6.00 9.75 12.23
N MET A 176 -6.34 10.46 11.14
CA MET A 176 -5.61 10.36 9.88
C MET A 176 -4.15 10.79 9.99
N GLU A 177 -3.86 11.89 10.69
CA GLU A 177 -2.48 12.35 10.90
C GLU A 177 -1.63 11.32 11.65
N ILE A 178 -2.21 10.65 12.65
CA ILE A 178 -1.53 9.58 13.38
C ILE A 178 -1.27 8.40 12.43
N LEU A 179 -2.28 7.93 11.70
CA LEU A 179 -2.15 6.78 10.79
C LEU A 179 -1.15 7.04 9.64
N LEU A 180 -1.18 8.24 9.03
CA LEU A 180 -0.25 8.63 7.97
C LEU A 180 1.19 8.72 8.47
N ARG A 181 1.41 9.17 9.72
CA ARG A 181 2.73 9.15 10.34
C ARG A 181 3.24 7.72 10.50
N GLU A 182 2.39 6.80 10.96
CA GLU A 182 2.76 5.40 11.11
C GLU A 182 3.04 4.71 9.77
N PHE A 183 2.28 5.01 8.71
CA PHE A 183 2.60 4.51 7.36
C PHE A 183 3.97 5.01 6.87
N GLU A 184 4.30 6.28 7.07
CA GLU A 184 5.61 6.83 6.69
C GLU A 184 6.76 6.19 7.49
N ARG A 185 6.55 5.92 8.79
CA ARG A 185 7.48 5.16 9.65
C ARG A 185 7.65 3.71 9.19
N ALA A 186 6.58 3.09 8.72
CA ALA A 186 6.63 1.75 8.16
C ALA A 186 7.19 1.67 6.73
N GLY A 187 7.53 2.81 6.09
CA GLY A 187 7.97 2.85 4.70
C GLY A 187 6.84 2.60 3.69
N ILE A 188 5.59 2.85 4.08
CA ILE A 188 4.40 2.66 3.26
C ILE A 188 3.93 4.02 2.72
N LYS A 189 4.00 4.19 1.40
CA LYS A 189 3.54 5.38 0.70
C LYS A 189 2.11 5.13 0.19
N VAL A 190 1.12 5.70 0.88
CA VAL A 190 -0.29 5.57 0.51
C VAL A 190 -0.71 6.62 -0.52
N ASN A 191 -1.41 6.20 -1.59
CA ASN A 191 -1.92 7.06 -2.68
C ASN A 191 -0.89 8.04 -3.27
N LYS A 192 0.38 7.65 -3.28
CA LYS A 192 1.46 8.37 -3.95
C LYS A 192 1.97 7.54 -5.12
N ARG A 193 2.26 8.18 -6.25
CA ARG A 193 2.94 7.52 -7.37
C ARG A 193 4.42 7.35 -7.04
N ARG A 194 5.03 6.24 -7.44
CA ARG A 194 6.50 6.11 -7.43
C ARG A 194 7.07 7.15 -8.41
N PRO A 195 7.99 8.02 -7.99
CA PRO A 195 8.60 9.00 -8.88
C PRO A 195 9.26 8.32 -10.07
N ARG A 196 9.13 8.90 -11.27
CA ARG A 196 9.67 8.36 -12.54
C ARG A 196 11.17 8.64 -12.67
N VAL A 197 11.93 8.00 -11.80
CA VAL A 197 13.39 8.00 -11.79
C VAL A 197 13.85 6.59 -12.15
N GLU A 198 14.37 6.42 -13.36
CA GLU A 198 14.91 5.15 -13.83
C GLU A 198 16.40 5.09 -13.52
N ILE A 199 16.86 3.97 -12.95
CA ILE A 199 18.25 3.79 -12.53
C ILE A 199 18.79 2.54 -13.19
N ARG A 200 19.74 2.72 -14.10
CA ARG A 200 20.44 1.64 -14.79
C ARG A 200 21.88 1.60 -14.29
N LYS A 201 22.19 0.67 -13.39
CA LYS A 201 23.56 0.46 -12.92
C LYS A 201 24.45 0.05 -14.09
N THR A 202 25.63 0.67 -14.19
CA THR A 202 26.62 0.36 -15.23
C THR A 202 27.87 -0.25 -14.57
N PRO A 203 28.64 -1.12 -15.28
CA PRO A 203 29.85 -1.71 -14.72
C PRO A 203 30.94 -0.66 -14.40
N SER A 204 31.02 0.40 -15.20
CA SER A 204 31.99 1.48 -15.10
C SER A 204 31.48 2.72 -15.85
N GLY A 205 32.14 3.87 -15.67
CA GLY A 205 31.79 5.13 -16.34
C GLY A 205 31.23 6.23 -15.43
N GLY A 206 31.06 5.94 -14.14
CA GLY A 206 30.58 6.92 -13.16
C GLY A 206 29.07 7.14 -13.24
N ILE A 207 28.60 8.22 -12.63
CA ILE A 207 27.17 8.54 -12.57
C ILE A 207 26.85 9.55 -13.66
N VAL A 208 25.90 9.20 -14.52
CA VAL A 208 25.33 10.10 -15.54
C VAL A 208 23.87 10.33 -15.19
N ILE A 209 23.45 11.60 -15.09
CA ILE A 209 22.06 11.97 -14.78
C ILE A 209 21.47 12.68 -16.00
N ASN A 210 20.60 11.99 -16.71
CA ASN A 210 19.76 12.54 -17.77
C ASN A 210 18.52 13.21 -17.13
N GLY A 211 18.21 14.45 -17.52
CA GLY A 211 17.10 15.21 -16.95
C GLY A 211 17.41 15.83 -15.58
N ALA A 212 18.67 16.18 -15.30
CA ALA A 212 19.07 16.77 -14.03
C ALA A 212 18.32 18.08 -13.70
N GLU A 213 17.89 18.83 -14.72
CA GLU A 213 17.05 20.02 -14.62
C GLU A 213 15.67 19.75 -13.99
N ASN A 214 15.19 18.50 -14.04
CA ASN A 214 13.95 18.09 -13.39
C ASN A 214 14.12 17.91 -11.88
N ILE A 215 15.34 17.92 -11.36
CA ILE A 215 15.59 17.77 -9.92
C ILE A 215 15.49 19.14 -9.24
N LYS A 216 14.50 19.31 -8.39
CA LYS A 216 14.34 20.47 -7.51
C LYS A 216 15.23 20.32 -6.28
N GLY A 217 16.50 20.74 -6.41
CA GLY A 217 17.45 20.78 -5.30
C GLY A 217 18.91 20.76 -5.76
N ASP A 218 19.83 20.60 -4.81
CA ASP A 218 21.27 20.55 -5.08
C ASP A 218 21.69 19.17 -5.63
N ILE A 219 22.28 19.17 -6.83
CA ILE A 219 22.82 17.96 -7.49
C ILE A 219 23.91 17.30 -6.63
N ASN A 220 24.67 18.06 -5.83
CA ASN A 220 25.66 17.46 -4.93
C ASN A 220 25.02 16.57 -3.88
N GLU A 221 23.82 16.93 -3.40
CA GLU A 221 23.06 16.10 -2.47
C GLU A 221 22.53 14.84 -3.17
N VAL A 222 22.12 14.93 -4.44
CA VAL A 222 21.76 13.75 -5.26
C VAL A 222 22.94 12.79 -5.39
N MET A 223 24.11 13.30 -5.78
CA MET A 223 25.34 12.51 -5.91
C MET A 223 25.77 11.87 -4.59
N LYS A 224 25.49 12.53 -3.46
CA LYS A 224 25.71 11.96 -2.13
C LYS A 224 24.75 10.80 -1.85
N MET A 225 23.45 10.94 -2.12
CA MET A 225 22.48 9.85 -1.95
C MET A 225 22.86 8.60 -2.74
N LEU A 226 23.26 8.78 -4.00
CA LEU A 226 23.64 7.67 -4.87
C LEU A 226 24.84 6.90 -4.32
N ARG A 227 25.84 7.61 -3.83
CA ARG A 227 27.02 6.99 -3.19
C ARG A 227 26.67 6.26 -1.89
N GLU A 228 25.79 6.83 -1.07
CA GLU A 228 25.29 6.17 0.16
C GLU A 228 24.52 4.88 -0.17
N GLU A 229 23.79 4.87 -1.28
CA GLU A 229 23.12 3.68 -1.84
C GLU A 229 24.08 2.71 -2.57
N LYS A 230 25.40 2.92 -2.45
CA LYS A 230 26.46 2.14 -3.10
C LYS A 230 26.33 2.11 -4.62
N ILE A 231 25.74 3.17 -5.19
CA ILE A 231 25.63 3.39 -6.63
C ILE A 231 26.81 4.28 -7.03
N HIS A 232 27.89 3.64 -7.49
CA HIS A 232 29.10 4.33 -7.94
C HIS A 232 29.14 4.55 -9.46
N SER A 233 28.40 3.73 -10.21
CA SER A 233 28.31 3.82 -11.66
C SER A 233 26.89 3.49 -12.12
N ALA A 234 26.19 4.46 -12.69
CA ALA A 234 24.82 4.30 -13.16
C ALA A 234 24.41 5.41 -14.12
N GLU A 235 23.52 5.07 -15.05
CA GLU A 235 22.74 6.03 -15.83
C GLU A 235 21.39 6.23 -15.14
N ILE A 236 21.07 7.47 -14.79
CA ILE A 236 19.86 7.85 -14.09
C ILE A 236 19.06 8.74 -15.00
N THR A 237 17.81 8.38 -15.26
CA THR A 237 16.92 9.16 -16.12
C THR A 237 15.74 9.69 -15.30
N VAL A 238 15.67 11.01 -15.15
CA VAL A 238 14.61 11.71 -14.43
C VAL A 238 13.61 12.28 -15.43
N LYS A 239 12.44 11.61 -15.54
CA LYS A 239 11.44 11.91 -16.58
C LYS A 239 10.38 12.93 -16.14
N GLU A 240 10.45 13.43 -14.91
CA GLU A 240 9.49 14.37 -14.34
C GLU A 240 10.12 15.23 -13.25
N PRO A 241 9.56 16.43 -12.95
CA PRO A 241 10.03 17.24 -11.85
C PRO A 241 9.93 16.50 -10.51
N VAL A 242 11.04 16.33 -9.80
CA VAL A 242 11.13 15.64 -8.52
C VAL A 242 11.86 16.48 -7.48
N THR A 243 11.39 16.44 -6.24
CA THR A 243 12.12 16.99 -5.08
C THR A 243 13.25 16.05 -4.64
N LEU A 244 14.20 16.55 -3.84
CA LEU A 244 15.22 15.70 -3.22
C LEU A 244 14.61 14.60 -2.33
N GLU A 245 13.48 14.87 -1.68
CA GLU A 245 12.78 13.85 -0.87
C GLU A 245 12.16 12.74 -1.75
N GLU A 246 11.57 13.09 -2.89
CA GLU A 246 11.01 12.14 -3.85
C GLU A 246 12.09 11.35 -4.58
N PHE A 247 13.21 12.00 -4.92
CA PHE A 247 14.37 11.31 -5.47
C PHE A 247 14.90 10.26 -4.48
N ALA A 248 15.05 10.62 -3.20
CA ALA A 248 15.45 9.67 -2.16
C ALA A 248 14.43 8.51 -2.02
N ASP A 249 13.12 8.80 -2.08
CA ASP A 249 12.10 7.74 -2.06
C ASP A 249 12.21 6.82 -3.29
N ALA A 250 12.63 7.33 -4.45
CA ALA A 250 12.79 6.51 -5.66
C ALA A 250 13.98 5.54 -5.57
N LEU A 251 15.03 5.92 -4.84
CA LEU A 251 16.22 5.09 -4.56
C LEU A 251 15.97 4.01 -3.50
N ASP A 252 14.97 4.20 -2.63
CA ASP A 252 14.71 3.28 -1.52
C ASP A 252 13.75 2.15 -1.94
N ASP A 253 14.32 1.05 -2.39
CA ASP A 253 13.57 -0.17 -2.76
C ASP A 253 12.88 -0.85 -1.56
N SER A 254 13.13 -0.42 -0.32
CA SER A 254 12.40 -0.93 0.86
C SER A 254 11.01 -0.31 0.99
N LEU A 255 10.77 0.83 0.35
CA LEU A 255 9.46 1.47 0.38
C LEU A 255 8.43 0.66 -0.41
N VAL A 256 7.18 0.71 0.02
CA VAL A 256 6.06 0.13 -0.72
C VAL A 256 5.03 1.21 -1.04
N TRP A 257 4.44 1.14 -2.23
CA TRP A 257 3.41 2.06 -2.69
C TRP A 257 2.08 1.33 -2.72
N ARG A 258 1.09 1.82 -1.97
CA ARG A 258 -0.19 1.15 -1.81
C ARG A 258 -1.34 2.10 -2.09
N LYS A 259 -2.34 1.59 -2.81
CA LYS A 259 -3.63 2.27 -2.95
C LYS A 259 -4.38 2.17 -1.63
N ALA A 260 -5.06 3.24 -1.27
CA ALA A 260 -5.81 3.33 -0.03
C ALA A 260 -7.13 4.08 -0.21
N ILE A 261 -8.16 3.65 0.51
CA ILE A 261 -9.40 4.40 0.69
C ILE A 261 -9.62 4.69 2.17
N ILE A 262 -10.49 5.66 2.46
CA ILE A 262 -10.93 5.94 3.82
C ILE A 262 -12.37 5.46 3.99
N ILE A 263 -12.59 4.62 4.98
CA ILE A 263 -13.92 4.20 5.43
C ILE A 263 -14.23 5.00 6.70
N ALA A 264 -15.14 5.97 6.57
CA ALA A 264 -15.52 6.86 7.65
C ALA A 264 -16.70 6.25 8.42
N ASN A 265 -16.39 5.46 9.44
CA ASN A 265 -17.35 4.68 10.21
C ASN A 265 -18.05 5.52 11.30
N LYS A 266 -19.09 4.94 11.92
CA LYS A 266 -19.96 5.60 12.91
C LYS A 266 -20.65 6.85 12.35
N GLY A 267 -21.03 6.82 11.08
CA GLY A 267 -21.80 7.88 10.42
C GLY A 267 -23.20 8.13 11.03
N ASP A 268 -23.63 7.31 11.99
CA ASP A 268 -24.85 7.50 12.77
C ASP A 268 -24.63 8.27 14.08
N ALA A 269 -23.37 8.51 14.48
CA ALA A 269 -23.07 9.21 15.72
C ALA A 269 -23.37 10.72 15.62
N PRO A 270 -23.70 11.39 16.75
CA PRO A 270 -23.79 12.85 16.80
C PRO A 270 -22.49 13.51 16.33
N GLY A 271 -22.59 14.59 15.55
CA GLY A 271 -21.43 15.32 15.01
C GLY A 271 -20.74 14.66 13.81
N SER A 272 -21.11 13.42 13.45
CA SER A 272 -20.49 12.67 12.36
C SER A 272 -20.53 13.38 11.00
N LYS A 273 -21.62 14.10 10.71
CA LYS A 273 -21.76 14.89 9.47
C LYS A 273 -20.70 15.98 9.35
N GLU A 274 -20.49 16.77 10.41
CA GLU A 274 -19.50 17.85 10.42
C GLU A 274 -18.07 17.27 10.32
N ASN A 275 -17.81 16.18 11.04
CA ASN A 275 -16.52 15.48 10.99
C ASN A 275 -16.26 14.88 9.60
N TYR A 276 -17.28 14.35 8.94
CA TYR A 276 -17.17 13.85 7.57
C TYR A 276 -16.84 15.00 6.60
N GLU A 277 -17.50 16.14 6.70
CA GLU A 277 -17.21 17.33 5.87
C GLU A 277 -15.77 17.83 6.07
N LYS A 278 -15.26 17.85 7.32
CA LYS A 278 -13.86 18.16 7.63
C LYS A 278 -12.91 17.17 6.96
N LEU A 279 -13.20 15.88 7.09
CA LEU A 279 -12.39 14.81 6.52
C LEU A 279 -12.34 14.88 4.99
N VAL A 280 -13.48 15.11 4.34
CA VAL A 280 -13.57 15.29 2.88
C VAL A 280 -12.79 16.51 2.42
N ARG A 281 -12.92 17.65 3.12
CA ARG A 281 -12.15 18.86 2.79
C ARG A 281 -10.64 18.64 2.89
N ALA A 282 -10.19 17.88 3.88
CA ALA A 282 -8.76 17.65 4.12
C ALA A 282 -8.14 16.58 3.22
N TYR A 283 -8.89 15.51 2.89
CA TYR A 283 -8.33 14.31 2.27
C TYR A 283 -9.06 13.82 1.01
N GLY A 284 -10.20 14.41 0.66
CA GLY A 284 -11.05 13.95 -0.45
C GLY A 284 -10.41 14.03 -1.84
N GLU A 285 -9.42 14.90 -2.04
CA GLU A 285 -8.64 14.95 -3.30
C GLU A 285 -7.70 13.75 -3.46
N LYS A 286 -7.24 13.17 -2.35
CA LYS A 286 -6.21 12.10 -2.36
C LYS A 286 -6.78 10.73 -2.05
N PHE A 287 -7.91 10.65 -1.37
CA PHE A 287 -8.53 9.40 -0.94
C PHE A 287 -9.99 9.40 -1.35
N LYS A 288 -10.47 8.26 -1.87
CA LYS A 288 -11.91 7.97 -1.92
C LYS A 288 -12.36 7.77 -0.47
N ILE A 289 -13.36 8.53 -0.04
CA ILE A 289 -13.88 8.50 1.34
C ILE A 289 -15.32 7.99 1.27
N VAL A 290 -15.62 6.95 2.03
CA VAL A 290 -16.96 6.33 2.06
C VAL A 290 -17.50 6.38 3.49
N PRO A 291 -18.57 7.14 3.78
CA PRO A 291 -19.20 7.14 5.09
C PRO A 291 -20.02 5.87 5.28
N VAL A 292 -19.98 5.30 6.48
CA VAL A 292 -20.68 4.05 6.80
C VAL A 292 -21.12 4.05 8.27
N SER A 293 -22.15 3.29 8.59
CA SER A 293 -22.37 2.82 9.96
C SER A 293 -22.35 1.31 9.94
N ALA A 294 -21.25 0.71 10.39
CA ALA A 294 -21.14 -0.75 10.48
C ALA A 294 -22.22 -1.30 11.43
N LYS A 295 -22.40 -0.66 12.59
CA LYS A 295 -23.41 -1.00 13.60
C LYS A 295 -24.84 -0.99 13.06
N LYS A 296 -25.21 0.05 12.31
CA LYS A 296 -26.56 0.18 11.73
C LYS A 296 -26.68 -0.48 10.35
N ARG A 297 -25.60 -1.06 9.83
CA ARG A 297 -25.50 -1.63 8.48
C ARG A 297 -25.89 -0.64 7.37
N ILE A 298 -25.59 0.63 7.55
CA ILE A 298 -25.90 1.69 6.58
C ILE A 298 -24.73 1.85 5.61
N ASN A 299 -25.02 1.91 4.32
CA ASN A 299 -24.07 2.17 3.24
C ASN A 299 -22.95 1.12 3.06
N LEU A 300 -23.17 -0.13 3.50
CA LEU A 300 -22.20 -1.22 3.35
C LEU A 300 -21.90 -1.54 1.87
N GLU A 301 -22.91 -1.43 0.99
CA GLU A 301 -22.73 -1.75 -0.43
C GLU A 301 -21.74 -0.82 -1.12
N ALA A 302 -21.78 0.48 -0.81
CA ALA A 302 -20.80 1.45 -1.31
C ALA A 302 -19.39 1.17 -0.79
N VAL A 303 -19.27 0.62 0.43
CA VAL A 303 -17.98 0.17 0.96
C VAL A 303 -17.47 -1.04 0.17
N LYS A 304 -18.31 -2.04 -0.10
CA LYS A 304 -17.93 -3.20 -0.92
C LYS A 304 -17.49 -2.80 -2.32
N GLU A 305 -18.22 -1.88 -2.96
CA GLU A 305 -17.87 -1.32 -4.26
C GLU A 305 -16.51 -0.60 -4.21
N ALA A 306 -16.30 0.28 -3.23
CA ALA A 306 -15.04 1.00 -3.09
C ALA A 306 -13.83 0.07 -2.83
N LEU A 307 -14.04 -1.01 -2.06
CA LEU A 307 -13.04 -2.04 -1.82
C LEU A 307 -12.71 -2.83 -3.09
N TYR A 308 -13.71 -3.18 -3.89
CA TYR A 308 -13.53 -3.82 -5.19
C TYR A 308 -12.73 -2.92 -6.14
N ASP A 309 -13.10 -1.63 -6.23
CA ASP A 309 -12.45 -0.65 -7.10
C ASP A 309 -10.98 -0.42 -6.72
N VAL A 310 -10.68 -0.22 -5.42
CA VAL A 310 -9.32 0.08 -4.98
C VAL A 310 -8.38 -1.11 -5.16
N ALA A 311 -8.92 -2.34 -5.15
CA ALA A 311 -8.17 -3.56 -5.37
C ALA A 311 -7.82 -3.80 -6.86
N ASP A 312 -8.31 -2.94 -7.77
CA ASP A 312 -8.16 -3.05 -9.22
C ASP A 312 -8.55 -4.44 -9.74
N ILE A 313 -9.70 -4.98 -9.31
CA ILE A 313 -10.17 -6.28 -9.77
C ILE A 313 -10.97 -6.11 -11.06
N ILE A 314 -10.75 -7.00 -12.02
CA ILE A 314 -11.61 -7.17 -13.20
C ILE A 314 -12.14 -8.60 -13.23
N ARG A 315 -13.39 -8.77 -13.63
CA ARG A 315 -14.02 -10.06 -13.91
C ARG A 315 -13.93 -10.35 -15.39
N VAL A 316 -13.43 -11.52 -15.74
CA VAL A 316 -13.40 -12.01 -17.12
C VAL A 316 -14.19 -13.30 -17.19
N PHE A 317 -15.15 -13.37 -18.09
CA PHE A 317 -15.96 -14.57 -18.31
C PHE A 317 -15.32 -15.38 -19.44
N THR A 318 -15.06 -16.66 -19.22
CA THR A 318 -14.51 -17.52 -20.27
C THR A 318 -15.62 -18.30 -20.95
N LYS A 319 -15.50 -18.58 -22.24
CA LYS A 319 -16.44 -19.49 -22.92
C LYS A 319 -15.73 -20.39 -23.93
N SER A 320 -16.33 -21.54 -24.18
CA SER A 320 -15.95 -22.42 -25.30
C SER A 320 -16.69 -21.98 -26.58
N PRO A 321 -16.18 -22.34 -27.77
CA PRO A 321 -16.86 -22.06 -29.03
C PRO A 321 -18.28 -22.63 -29.06
N GLY A 322 -19.27 -21.75 -29.24
CA GLY A 322 -20.69 -22.13 -29.33
C GLY A 322 -21.40 -22.31 -27.98
N GLU A 323 -20.70 -22.10 -26.86
CA GLU A 323 -21.26 -22.20 -25.51
C GLU A 323 -21.54 -20.81 -24.90
N GLU A 324 -22.39 -20.81 -23.87
CA GLU A 324 -22.61 -19.65 -23.02
C GLU A 324 -21.39 -19.37 -22.13
N PRO A 325 -21.19 -18.11 -21.66
CA PRO A 325 -20.13 -17.78 -20.73
C PRO A 325 -20.17 -18.60 -19.45
N ALA A 326 -19.03 -19.18 -19.09
CA ALA A 326 -18.87 -19.95 -17.86
C ALA A 326 -18.97 -19.05 -16.62
N TYR A 327 -19.52 -19.63 -15.55
CA TYR A 327 -19.61 -19.03 -14.23
C TYR A 327 -18.99 -19.99 -13.19
N PRO A 328 -18.29 -19.49 -12.15
CA PRO A 328 -18.03 -18.08 -11.84
C PRO A 328 -17.00 -17.42 -12.77
N PRO A 329 -16.98 -16.07 -12.86
CA PRO A 329 -15.98 -15.36 -13.63
C PRO A 329 -14.57 -15.55 -13.06
N ILE A 330 -13.59 -15.39 -13.92
CA ILE A 330 -12.18 -15.35 -13.60
C ILE A 330 -11.81 -13.93 -13.12
N ALA A 331 -11.48 -13.77 -11.84
CA ALA A 331 -11.18 -12.46 -11.23
C ALA A 331 -9.68 -12.09 -11.31
N LEU A 332 -9.29 -11.21 -12.22
CA LEU A 332 -7.91 -10.81 -12.50
C LEU A 332 -7.62 -9.38 -11.99
N LYS A 333 -6.35 -8.95 -12.08
CA LYS A 333 -5.99 -7.55 -11.84
C LYS A 333 -6.24 -6.71 -13.09
N LYS A 334 -6.64 -5.46 -12.93
CA LYS A 334 -6.75 -4.49 -14.03
C LYS A 334 -5.41 -4.38 -14.75
N GLY A 335 -5.46 -4.38 -16.08
CA GLY A 335 -4.26 -4.45 -16.93
C GLY A 335 -3.86 -5.87 -17.32
N SER A 336 -4.54 -6.91 -16.81
CA SER A 336 -4.34 -8.29 -17.26
C SER A 336 -4.76 -8.45 -18.72
N THR A 337 -4.10 -9.38 -19.37
CA THR A 337 -4.20 -9.68 -20.79
C THR A 337 -4.98 -10.97 -21.04
N VAL A 338 -5.28 -11.24 -22.30
CA VAL A 338 -5.82 -12.54 -22.74
C VAL A 338 -4.90 -13.70 -22.34
N LEU A 339 -3.58 -13.51 -22.38
CA LEU A 339 -2.65 -14.56 -22.01
C LEU A 339 -2.71 -14.89 -20.51
N ASP A 340 -2.93 -13.88 -19.66
CA ASP A 340 -3.11 -14.07 -18.21
C ASP A 340 -4.39 -14.90 -17.91
N VAL A 341 -5.45 -14.71 -18.70
CA VAL A 341 -6.65 -15.56 -18.64
C VAL A 341 -6.30 -17.01 -19.02
N ALA A 342 -5.58 -17.20 -20.13
CA ALA A 342 -5.17 -18.52 -20.60
C ALA A 342 -4.34 -19.26 -19.56
N GLU A 343 -3.36 -18.59 -18.93
CA GLU A 343 -2.51 -19.16 -17.89
C GLU A 343 -3.34 -19.62 -16.68
N ARG A 344 -4.36 -18.85 -16.30
CA ARG A 344 -5.22 -19.18 -15.16
C ARG A 344 -6.16 -20.37 -15.44
N ILE A 345 -6.51 -20.61 -16.70
CA ILE A 345 -7.28 -21.79 -17.09
C ILE A 345 -6.35 -23.01 -17.14
N HIS A 346 -5.31 -22.97 -17.98
CA HIS A 346 -4.34 -24.06 -18.12
C HIS A 346 -3.07 -23.61 -18.84
N LYS A 347 -1.91 -24.05 -18.37
CA LYS A 347 -0.60 -23.71 -18.96
C LYS A 347 -0.44 -24.10 -20.43
N ASP A 348 -1.16 -25.11 -20.90
CA ASP A 348 -1.08 -25.55 -22.31
C ASP A 348 -1.79 -24.58 -23.27
N LEU A 349 -2.81 -23.85 -22.81
CA LEU A 349 -3.47 -22.83 -23.63
C LEU A 349 -2.52 -21.68 -23.96
N VAL A 350 -1.57 -21.37 -23.06
CA VAL A 350 -0.53 -20.37 -23.28
C VAL A 350 0.43 -20.84 -24.39
N LYS A 351 0.89 -22.10 -24.33
CA LYS A 351 1.85 -22.66 -25.30
C LYS A 351 1.26 -22.77 -26.70
N ASN A 352 -0.01 -23.14 -26.79
CA ASN A 352 -0.68 -23.39 -28.06
C ASN A 352 -1.56 -22.22 -28.52
N PHE A 353 -1.46 -21.06 -27.86
CA PHE A 353 -2.31 -19.91 -28.14
C PHE A 353 -2.22 -19.47 -29.61
N ARG A 354 -3.36 -19.30 -30.27
CA ARG A 354 -3.43 -18.80 -31.65
C ARG A 354 -4.06 -17.42 -31.73
N TYR A 355 -5.19 -17.23 -31.04
CA TYR A 355 -5.89 -15.97 -30.87
C TYR A 355 -7.00 -16.14 -29.82
N ALA A 356 -7.59 -15.03 -29.38
CA ALA A 356 -8.86 -15.06 -28.68
C ALA A 356 -9.91 -14.23 -29.44
N ARG A 357 -11.18 -14.51 -29.18
CA ARG A 357 -12.28 -13.60 -29.49
C ARG A 357 -12.78 -12.99 -28.20
N VAL A 358 -13.06 -11.70 -28.21
CA VAL A 358 -13.50 -10.96 -27.03
C VAL A 358 -14.83 -10.26 -27.31
N TRP A 359 -15.71 -10.25 -26.32
CA TRP A 359 -16.95 -9.47 -26.29
C TRP A 359 -16.94 -8.62 -25.04
N GLY A 360 -17.08 -7.30 -25.17
CA GLY A 360 -17.09 -6.40 -24.03
C GLY A 360 -16.52 -5.04 -24.38
N LYS A 361 -16.07 -4.32 -23.36
CA LYS A 361 -15.67 -2.91 -23.48
C LYS A 361 -14.25 -2.74 -24.02
N SER A 362 -13.39 -3.76 -23.88
CA SER A 362 -12.02 -3.71 -24.39
C SER A 362 -11.91 -3.81 -25.92
N VAL A 363 -13.01 -4.10 -26.62
CA VAL A 363 -13.04 -4.28 -28.09
C VAL A 363 -14.01 -3.33 -28.77
N LYS A 364 -13.78 -3.08 -30.06
CA LYS A 364 -14.61 -2.16 -30.86
C LYS A 364 -15.93 -2.79 -31.30
N PHE A 365 -15.94 -4.11 -31.50
CA PHE A 365 -17.13 -4.85 -31.89
C PHE A 365 -17.16 -6.25 -31.25
N PRO A 366 -18.34 -6.82 -31.02
CA PRO A 366 -18.48 -8.13 -30.38
C PRO A 366 -17.78 -9.25 -31.16
N GLY A 367 -17.02 -10.10 -30.46
CA GLY A 367 -16.30 -11.23 -31.06
C GLY A 367 -15.04 -10.84 -31.85
N GLN A 368 -14.54 -9.61 -31.65
CA GLN A 368 -13.31 -9.15 -32.28
C GLN A 368 -12.15 -10.10 -31.92
N ARG A 369 -11.41 -10.50 -32.95
CA ARG A 369 -10.20 -11.31 -32.80
C ARG A 369 -9.06 -10.46 -32.26
N VAL A 370 -8.42 -10.93 -31.19
CA VAL A 370 -7.32 -10.24 -30.51
C VAL A 370 -6.13 -11.17 -30.29
N GLY A 371 -4.96 -10.55 -30.07
CA GLY A 371 -3.72 -11.24 -29.74
C GLY A 371 -3.60 -11.56 -28.24
N PRO A 372 -2.48 -12.19 -27.83
CA PRO A 372 -2.25 -12.59 -26.44
C PRO A 372 -2.09 -11.39 -25.49
N ASP A 373 -1.48 -10.29 -25.95
CA ASP A 373 -1.20 -9.10 -25.14
C ASP A 373 -2.38 -8.12 -25.06
N HIS A 374 -3.54 -8.50 -25.59
CA HIS A 374 -4.73 -7.65 -25.53
C HIS A 374 -5.19 -7.48 -24.09
N VAL A 375 -5.21 -6.24 -23.62
CA VAL A 375 -5.61 -5.88 -22.25
C VAL A 375 -7.13 -5.95 -22.12
N LEU A 376 -7.60 -6.65 -21.10
CA LEU A 376 -9.02 -6.89 -20.84
C LEU A 376 -9.61 -5.85 -19.89
N GLU A 377 -10.93 -5.68 -19.98
CA GLU A 377 -11.73 -4.85 -19.08
C GLU A 377 -12.72 -5.68 -18.25
N ASP A 378 -13.24 -5.09 -17.17
CA ASP A 378 -14.23 -5.75 -16.30
C ASP A 378 -15.51 -6.08 -17.08
N GLY A 379 -15.91 -7.35 -17.02
CA GLY A 379 -17.08 -7.87 -17.69
C GLY A 379 -16.82 -8.43 -19.09
N ASP A 380 -15.58 -8.40 -19.58
CA ASP A 380 -15.25 -8.99 -20.88
C ASP A 380 -15.49 -10.51 -20.89
N ILE A 381 -15.97 -11.01 -22.02
CA ILE A 381 -16.10 -12.43 -22.32
C ILE A 381 -14.97 -12.82 -23.27
N VAL A 382 -14.24 -13.89 -22.95
CA VAL A 382 -13.06 -14.35 -23.71
C VAL A 382 -13.26 -15.80 -24.15
N GLU A 383 -13.13 -16.02 -25.46
CA GLU A 383 -13.10 -17.35 -26.09
C GLU A 383 -11.68 -17.58 -26.64
N ILE A 384 -10.94 -18.51 -26.04
CA ILE A 384 -9.54 -18.80 -26.40
C ILE A 384 -9.51 -19.88 -27.48
N HIS A 385 -8.77 -19.62 -28.56
CA HIS A 385 -8.49 -20.60 -29.62
C HIS A 385 -7.03 -21.01 -29.53
N ALA A 386 -6.81 -22.24 -29.06
CA ALA A 386 -5.50 -22.89 -29.01
C ALA A 386 -5.41 -24.00 -30.08
N ARG A 387 -4.19 -24.33 -30.51
CA ARG A 387 -3.90 -25.41 -31.45
C ARG A 387 -3.88 -26.79 -30.81
#